data_AF-X1BPK7-F1
#
_entry.id   AF-X1BPK7-F1
#
_cell.length_a   1.000
_cell.length_b   1.000
_cell.length_c   1.000
_cell.angle_alpha   90.00
_cell.angle_beta   90.00
_cell.angle_gamma   90.00
#
_symmetry.space_group_name_H-M   'P 1'
#
loop_
_entity.id
_entity.type
_entity.pdbx_description
1 polymer ?
#
loop_
_entity_poly.entity_id
_entity_poly.type
_entity_poly.pdbx_seq_one_letter_code
_entity_poly.pdbx_strand_id
1 'polypeptide(L)'
;TRKAKNKKLNRIRYKAKVGDCHSCPVKEKCIKPNVDSRIVTHYDSCYYSNARDWYTSKYGRTLQKLRGTILEGVMGQAKAYHGMARAKFRGLAKV
;
A
#
# COMPACT_ATOMS: atom_id res chain seq x y z
N THR A 1 10.79 21.45 5.37
CA THR A 1 10.10 20.46 4.51
C THR A 1 9.11 21.17 3.60
N ARG A 2 8.97 20.79 2.33
CA ARG A 2 7.96 21.37 1.42
C ARG A 2 6.70 20.50 1.42
N LYS A 3 5.53 21.09 1.60
CA LYS A 3 4.22 20.42 1.61
C LYS A 3 3.45 20.80 0.34
N ALA A 4 2.94 19.81 -0.38
CA ALA A 4 2.07 20.02 -1.55
C ALA A 4 0.83 19.13 -1.46
N LYS A 5 -0.36 19.70 -1.71
CA LYS A 5 -1.62 18.94 -1.76
C LYS A 5 -1.94 18.53 -3.19
N ASN A 6 -2.22 17.26 -3.40
CA ASN A 6 -2.81 16.74 -4.63
C ASN A 6 -4.32 16.59 -4.43
N LYS A 7 -5.11 17.53 -4.97
CA LYS A 7 -6.57 17.57 -4.82
C LYS A 7 -7.26 16.36 -5.47
N LYS A 8 -6.78 15.91 -6.65
CA LYS A 8 -7.38 14.78 -7.39
C LYS A 8 -7.26 13.46 -6.63
N LEU A 9 -6.14 13.25 -5.95
CA LEU A 9 -5.85 12.01 -5.24
C LEU A 9 -6.11 12.08 -3.72
N ASN A 10 -6.54 13.24 -3.20
CA ASN A 10 -6.65 13.51 -1.76
C ASN A 10 -5.38 13.08 -0.99
N ARG A 11 -4.21 13.48 -1.49
CA ARG A 11 -2.90 13.14 -0.89
C ARG A 11 -2.07 14.37 -0.61
N ILE A 12 -1.44 14.41 0.55
CA ILE A 12 -0.37 15.36 0.89
C ILE A 12 0.97 14.73 0.55
N ARG A 13 1.81 15.48 -0.15
CA ARG A 13 3.21 15.15 -0.41
C ARG A 13 4.12 16.00 0.48
N TYR A 14 5.02 15.35 1.20
CA TYR A 14 6.07 15.97 2.00
C TYR A 14 7.42 15.71 1.33
N LYS A 15 8.16 16.76 1.00
CA LYS A 15 9.51 16.70 0.44
C LYS A 15 10.52 17.23 1.45
N ALA A 16 11.54 16.42 1.76
CA ALA A 16 12.67 16.86 2.56
C ALA A 16 13.48 17.95 1.82
N LYS A 17 14.20 18.82 2.56
CA LYS A 17 15.13 19.74 1.89
C LYS A 17 16.31 18.92 1.36
N VAL A 18 16.86 19.33 0.22
CA VAL A 18 18.00 18.62 -0.39
C VAL A 18 19.22 18.63 0.52
N GLY A 19 19.50 19.75 1.19
CA GLY A 19 20.58 19.86 2.17
C GLY A 19 20.49 18.82 3.30
N ASP A 20 19.30 18.66 3.89
CA ASP A 20 19.05 17.68 4.96
C ASP A 20 19.28 16.23 4.49
N CYS A 21 19.03 15.93 3.22
CA CYS A 21 19.27 14.61 2.64
C CYS A 21 20.72 14.40 2.19
N HIS A 22 21.45 15.47 1.87
CA HIS A 22 22.83 15.38 1.41
C HIS A 22 23.79 15.01 2.55
N SER A 23 23.61 15.60 3.73
CA SER A 23 24.40 15.29 4.94
C SER A 23 23.89 14.07 5.73
N CYS A 24 22.90 13.34 5.20
CA CYS A 24 22.26 12.24 5.91
C CYS A 24 23.09 10.95 5.84
N PRO A 25 23.51 10.34 6.98
CA PRO A 25 24.33 9.13 6.97
C PRO A 25 23.60 7.89 6.44
N VAL A 26 22.27 7.92 6.39
CA VAL A 26 21.42 6.81 5.89
C VAL A 26 20.87 7.06 4.49
N LYS A 27 21.39 8.07 3.77
CA LYS A 27 20.90 8.49 2.45
C LYS A 27 20.77 7.32 1.47
N GLU A 28 21.81 6.48 1.37
CA GLU A 28 21.88 5.34 0.44
C GLU A 28 20.79 4.30 0.67
N LYS A 29 20.39 4.09 1.94
CA LYS A 29 19.29 3.18 2.31
C LYS A 29 17.92 3.85 2.22
N CYS A 30 17.89 5.17 2.33
CA CYS A 30 16.67 5.97 2.52
C CYS A 30 16.07 6.45 1.19
N ILE A 31 16.89 6.63 0.16
CA ILE A 31 16.51 7.24 -1.12
C ILE A 31 17.00 6.33 -2.27
N LYS A 32 16.21 6.24 -3.35
CA LYS A 32 16.62 5.50 -4.56
C LYS A 32 17.79 6.21 -5.26
N PRO A 33 18.67 5.50 -5.98
CA PRO A 33 19.66 6.14 -6.84
C PRO A 33 18.99 7.12 -7.81
N ASN A 34 19.65 8.24 -8.10
CA ASN A 34 19.15 9.36 -8.92
C ASN A 34 18.00 10.19 -8.34
N VAL A 35 17.86 10.21 -7.01
CA VAL A 35 16.88 11.07 -6.32
C VAL A 35 17.57 11.90 -5.24
N ASP A 36 17.36 13.22 -5.27
CA ASP A 36 18.08 14.17 -4.39
C ASP A 36 17.48 14.32 -2.99
N SER A 37 16.23 13.89 -2.81
CA SER A 37 15.50 14.11 -1.56
C SER A 37 14.42 13.06 -1.35
N ARG A 38 14.18 12.70 -0.09
CA ARG A 38 13.07 11.81 0.26
C ARG A 38 11.73 12.51 0.07
N ILE A 39 10.81 11.81 -0.59
CA ILE A 39 9.41 12.22 -0.76
C ILE A 39 8.54 11.19 -0.06
N VAL A 40 7.66 11.66 0.83
CA VAL A 40 6.67 10.84 1.51
C VAL A 40 5.28 11.36 1.17
N THR A 41 4.35 10.46 0.90
CA THR A 41 2.95 10.81 0.63
C THR A 41 2.04 10.24 1.70
N HIS A 42 1.08 11.04 2.16
CA HIS A 42 0.06 10.66 3.13
C HIS A 42 -1.33 11.00 2.57
N TYR A 43 -2.37 10.24 2.92
CA TYR A 43 -3.74 10.59 2.55
C TYR A 43 -4.24 11.78 3.40
N ASP A 44 -4.90 12.75 2.78
CA ASP A 44 -5.46 13.93 3.46
C ASP A 44 -6.88 13.65 3.95
N SER A 45 -7.10 12.51 4.60
CA SER A 45 -8.43 12.07 5.03
C SER A 45 -8.37 11.26 6.32
N CYS A 46 -9.34 11.51 7.20
CA CYS A 46 -9.57 10.73 8.42
C CYS A 46 -10.01 9.29 8.13
N TYR A 47 -10.46 8.96 6.92
CA TYR A 47 -10.86 7.60 6.58
C TYR A 47 -9.67 6.63 6.67
N TYR A 48 -8.45 7.09 6.37
CA TYR A 48 -7.28 6.23 6.46
C TYR A 48 -6.92 5.89 7.91
N SER A 49 -6.98 6.87 8.82
CA SER A 49 -6.78 6.61 10.27
C SER A 49 -7.89 5.72 10.81
N ASN A 50 -9.15 6.02 10.50
CA ASN A 50 -10.29 5.23 10.97
C ASN A 50 -10.22 3.78 10.49
N ALA A 51 -9.87 3.57 9.21
CA ALA A 51 -9.68 2.23 8.68
C ALA A 51 -8.54 1.48 9.37
N ARG A 52 -7.44 2.18 9.71
CA ARG A 52 -6.33 1.61 10.45
C ARG A 52 -6.72 1.25 11.89
N ASP A 53 -7.50 2.08 12.54
CA ASP A 53 -7.99 1.84 13.90
C ASP A 53 -8.93 0.64 13.92
N TRP A 54 -9.86 0.56 12.96
CA TRP A 54 -10.72 -0.61 12.79
C TRP A 54 -9.92 -1.87 12.49
N TYR A 55 -8.93 -1.80 11.59
CA TYR A 55 -8.08 -2.93 11.24
C TYR A 55 -7.26 -3.44 12.44
N THR A 56 -6.76 -2.53 13.28
CA THR A 56 -5.92 -2.89 14.43
C THR A 56 -6.72 -3.27 15.68
N SER A 57 -8.01 -2.90 15.74
CA SER A 57 -8.94 -3.25 16.82
C SER A 57 -9.05 -4.77 17.03
N LYS A 58 -9.47 -5.18 18.23
CA LYS A 58 -9.69 -6.60 18.56
C LYS A 58 -10.68 -7.26 17.58
N TYR A 59 -11.75 -6.55 17.23
CA TYR A 59 -12.76 -6.99 16.28
C TYR A 59 -12.22 -7.10 14.84
N GLY A 60 -11.45 -6.12 14.38
CA GLY A 60 -10.80 -6.18 13.07
C GLY A 60 -9.83 -7.37 12.95
N ARG A 61 -9.05 -7.63 14.00
CA ARG A 61 -8.15 -8.80 14.05
C ARG A 61 -8.90 -10.12 14.01
N THR A 62 -10.05 -10.24 14.69
CA THR A 62 -10.87 -11.47 14.63
C THR A 62 -11.46 -11.67 13.24
N LEU A 63 -11.97 -10.61 12.62
CA LEU A 63 -12.46 -10.66 11.23
C LEU A 63 -11.35 -11.04 10.24
N GLN A 64 -10.14 -10.50 10.42
CA GLN A 64 -9.00 -10.82 9.54
C GLN A 64 -8.62 -12.30 9.63
N LYS A 65 -8.66 -12.90 10.83
CA LYS A 65 -8.46 -14.35 11.01
C LYS A 65 -9.56 -15.16 10.32
N LEU A 66 -10.83 -14.80 10.54
CA LEU A 66 -11.97 -15.48 9.90
C LEU A 66 -11.92 -15.40 8.37
N ARG A 67 -11.52 -14.25 7.82
CA ARG A 67 -11.34 -14.05 6.39
C ARG A 67 -10.31 -15.04 5.81
N GLY A 68 -9.16 -15.18 6.46
CA GLY A 68 -8.10 -16.08 6.00
C GLY A 68 -8.55 -17.54 5.96
N THR A 69 -9.35 -17.97 6.93
CA THR A 69 -9.83 -19.36 7.00
C THR A 69 -11.01 -19.63 6.06
N ILE A 70 -12.01 -18.74 6.04
CA ILE A 70 -13.30 -19.02 5.40
C ILE A 70 -13.33 -18.40 4.00
N LEU A 71 -13.24 -17.07 3.93
CA LEU A 71 -13.47 -16.33 2.67
C LEU A 71 -12.41 -16.66 1.63
N GLU A 72 -11.13 -16.69 2.01
CA GLU A 72 -10.05 -16.96 1.06
C GLU A 72 -10.04 -18.43 0.60
N GLY A 73 -10.39 -19.36 1.49
CA GLY A 73 -10.59 -20.78 1.17
C GLY A 73 -11.75 -21.00 0.20
N VAL A 74 -12.94 -20.48 0.51
CA VAL A 74 -14.14 -20.58 -0.33
C VAL A 74 -13.92 -19.93 -1.69
N MET A 75 -13.30 -18.74 -1.74
CA MET A 75 -12.97 -18.08 -3.00
C MET A 75 -11.93 -18.86 -3.81
N GLY A 76 -10.96 -19.51 -3.15
CA GLY A 76 -10.00 -20.39 -3.81
C GLY A 76 -10.67 -21.60 -4.45
N GLN A 77 -11.53 -22.29 -3.69
CA GLN A 77 -12.32 -23.41 -4.17
C GLN A 77 -13.27 -23.00 -5.31
N ALA A 78 -14.02 -21.91 -5.15
CA ALA A 78 -14.91 -21.40 -6.18
C ALA A 78 -14.15 -21.12 -7.49
N LYS A 79 -12.96 -20.51 -7.41
CA LYS A 79 -12.12 -20.31 -8.61
C LYS A 79 -11.69 -21.62 -9.27
N ALA A 80 -11.43 -22.67 -8.49
CA ALA A 80 -11.10 -23.99 -9.02
C ALA A 80 -12.33 -24.66 -9.68
N TYR A 81 -13.46 -24.73 -8.97
CA TYR A 81 -14.70 -25.35 -9.45
C TYR A 81 -15.28 -24.66 -10.69
N HIS A 82 -15.19 -23.34 -10.78
CA HIS A 82 -15.65 -22.57 -11.94
C HIS A 82 -14.61 -22.45 -13.07
N GLY A 83 -13.52 -23.22 -13.03
CA GLY A 83 -12.50 -23.20 -14.09
C GLY A 83 -11.72 -21.88 -14.21
N MET A 84 -11.82 -21.00 -13.21
CA MET A 84 -11.17 -19.69 -13.17
C MET A 84 -9.72 -19.75 -12.66
N ALA A 85 -9.17 -20.93 -12.40
CA ALA A 85 -7.79 -21.11 -11.97
C ALA A 85 -6.77 -20.42 -12.91
N ARG A 86 -7.08 -20.36 -14.21
CA ARG A 86 -6.26 -19.72 -15.24
C ARG A 86 -6.69 -18.30 -15.62
N ALA A 87 -7.66 -17.70 -14.91
CA ALA A 87 -8.14 -16.36 -15.22
C ALA A 87 -7.01 -15.32 -15.26
N LYS A 88 -6.04 -15.43 -14.35
CA LYS A 88 -4.84 -14.57 -14.31
C LYS A 88 -3.89 -14.71 -15.51
N PHE A 89 -4.01 -15.79 -16.29
CA PHE A 89 -3.17 -16.08 -17.45
C PHE A 89 -3.87 -15.75 -18.78
N ARG A 90 -5.14 -15.30 -18.76
CA ARG A 90 -5.83 -14.89 -19.98
C ARG A 90 -5.16 -13.64 -20.55
N GLY A 91 -4.69 -13.72 -21.80
CA GLY A 91 -4.03 -12.60 -22.50
C GLY A 91 -2.54 -12.45 -22.25
N LEU A 92 -1.92 -13.34 -21.46
CA LEU A 92 -0.46 -13.40 -21.31
C LEU A 92 0.14 -14.38 -22.32
N ALA A 93 1.31 -14.06 -22.85
CA ALA A 93 2.07 -14.99 -23.69
C ALA A 93 2.34 -16.28 -22.91
N LYS A 94 2.12 -17.42 -23.57
CA LYS A 94 2.56 -18.71 -23.04
C LYS A 94 4.09 -18.68 -23.06
N VAL A 95 4.69 -18.66 -21.88
CA VAL A 95 6.12 -18.93 -21.68
C VAL A 95 6.27 -20.40 -21.36
#